data_AF-A0A7S3XAV5-F1
#
_entry.id   AF-A0A7S3XAV5-F1
#
_cell.length_a   1.000
_cell.length_b   1.000
_cell.length_c   1.000
_cell.angle_alpha   90.00
_cell.angle_beta   90.00
_cell.angle_gamma   90.00
#
_symmetry.space_group_name_H-M   'P 1'
#
loop_
_entity.id
_entity.type
_entity.pdbx_description
1 polymer ?
#
loop_
_entity_poly.entity_id
_entity_poly.type
_entity_poly.pdbx_seq_one_letter_code
_entity_poly.pdbx_strand_id
1 'polypeptide(L)'
;TALWQGALILQGPSEYWIAVINAGRRSNLETVRAALPPSDKLEYAGQVLAVLMHVGDVFALAGDAGATLCCSEQHHNMHKLAVEHCGSCSLPMPKVEEVADGSLRLMPSGEGVEADVNVMLTDKEVEVNRKVKKAFCQPQNVEFCPPLDWVEELMALHGNFLISRKPDNGGDKTYLDLAEMRQDFASGALHPGDLKAAFGKAMNSLLEPLREGLKTE
;
A
#
# COMPACT_ATOMS: atom_id res chain seq x y z
N THR A 1 -12.49 12.62 -3.53
CA THR A 1 -12.25 13.16 -4.88
C THR A 1 -10.79 13.00 -5.20
N ALA A 2 -10.43 12.45 -6.36
CA ALA A 2 -9.04 12.45 -6.83
C ALA A 2 -8.77 13.75 -7.60
N LEU A 3 -7.61 14.35 -7.38
CA LEU A 3 -7.20 15.58 -8.05
C LEU A 3 -5.86 15.35 -8.74
N TRP A 4 -5.73 15.84 -9.96
CA TRP A 4 -4.46 15.86 -10.68
C TRP A 4 -3.64 17.05 -10.21
N GLN A 5 -2.36 16.82 -9.87
CA GLN A 5 -1.46 17.89 -9.45
C GLN A 5 -1.42 19.03 -10.48
N GLY A 6 -1.34 18.71 -11.78
CA GLY A 6 -1.38 19.71 -12.84
C GLY A 6 -2.66 20.54 -12.84
N ALA A 7 -3.82 19.92 -12.58
CA ALA A 7 -5.09 20.65 -12.48
C ALA A 7 -5.10 21.58 -11.26
N LEU A 8 -4.56 21.12 -10.12
CA LEU A 8 -4.44 21.93 -8.91
C LEU A 8 -3.54 23.15 -9.12
N ILE A 9 -2.38 22.96 -9.76
CA ILE A 9 -1.46 24.05 -10.12
C ILE A 9 -2.17 25.06 -11.03
N LEU A 10 -2.93 24.59 -12.02
CA LEU A 10 -3.61 25.45 -12.99
C LEU A 10 -4.83 26.20 -12.42
N GLN A 11 -5.37 25.80 -11.27
CA GLN A 11 -6.46 26.54 -10.60
C GLN A 11 -5.99 27.88 -10.02
N GLY A 12 -4.74 27.96 -9.57
CA GLY A 12 -4.14 29.15 -8.97
C GLY A 12 -2.62 29.16 -9.15
N PRO A 13 -2.11 29.31 -10.39
CA PRO A 13 -0.71 29.09 -10.70
C PRO A 13 0.21 30.11 -10.03
N SER A 14 -0.22 31.36 -9.90
CA SER A 14 0.58 32.40 -9.24
C SER A 14 0.79 32.07 -7.76
N GLU A 15 -0.30 31.75 -7.07
CA GLU A 15 -0.37 31.44 -5.65
C GLU A 15 0.45 30.18 -5.34
N TYR A 16 0.28 29.14 -6.15
CA TYR A 16 1.03 27.89 -6.05
C TYR A 16 2.54 28.14 -6.20
N TRP A 17 2.98 28.78 -7.29
CA TRP A 17 4.41 28.99 -7.52
C TRP A 17 5.03 29.99 -6.54
N ILE A 18 4.27 30.97 -6.06
CA ILE A 18 4.71 31.85 -4.96
C ILE A 18 4.95 31.03 -3.68
N ALA A 19 4.08 30.08 -3.34
CA ALA A 19 4.27 29.19 -2.20
C ALA A 19 5.55 28.35 -2.36
N VAL A 20 5.76 27.73 -3.53
CA VAL A 20 6.97 26.95 -3.83
C VAL A 20 8.24 27.79 -3.75
N ILE A 21 8.24 29.01 -4.32
CA ILE A 21 9.37 29.94 -4.26
C ILE A 21 9.66 30.34 -2.81
N ASN A 22 8.62 30.64 -2.03
CA ASN A 22 8.77 31.02 -0.63
C ASN A 22 9.31 29.86 0.23
N ALA A 23 8.86 28.63 -0.02
CA ALA A 23 9.41 27.44 0.61
C ALA A 23 10.90 27.28 0.29
N GLY A 24 11.29 27.50 -0.97
CA GLY A 24 12.69 27.45 -1.40
C GLY A 24 13.56 28.53 -0.76
N ARG A 25 13.04 29.76 -0.62
CA ARG A 25 13.75 30.86 0.06
C ARG A 25 13.97 30.61 1.56
N ARG A 26 13.12 29.78 2.18
CA ARG A 26 13.14 29.44 3.61
C ARG A 26 13.87 28.13 3.91
N SER A 27 14.24 27.35 2.88
CA SER A 27 14.88 26.04 3.05
C SER A 27 16.30 26.07 2.49
N ASN A 28 17.27 25.59 3.27
CA ASN A 28 18.60 25.33 2.74
C ASN A 28 18.66 23.91 2.12
N LEU A 29 19.74 23.60 1.39
CA LEU A 29 19.88 22.29 0.74
C LEU A 29 19.96 21.12 1.72
N GLU A 30 20.42 21.34 2.96
CA GLU A 30 20.46 20.31 3.99
C GLU A 30 19.05 19.94 4.48
N THR A 31 18.18 20.94 4.62
CA THR A 31 16.77 20.77 4.97
C THR A 31 16.05 19.96 3.89
N VAL A 32 16.26 20.32 2.62
CA VAL A 32 15.70 19.58 1.48
C VAL A 32 16.23 18.14 1.44
N ARG A 33 17.54 17.94 1.70
CA ARG A 33 18.13 16.60 1.73
C ARG A 33 17.55 15.74 2.86
N ALA A 34 17.31 16.32 4.04
CA ALA A 34 16.72 15.62 5.17
C ALA A 34 15.24 15.25 4.95
N ALA A 35 14.56 15.96 4.05
CA ALA A 35 13.16 15.71 3.69
C ALA A 35 12.99 14.57 2.67
N LEU A 36 14.04 14.22 1.92
CA LEU A 36 13.99 13.11 0.97
C LEU A 36 13.84 11.76 1.69
N PRO A 37 13.32 10.73 1.00
CA PRO A 37 13.34 9.37 1.52
C PRO A 37 14.73 8.93 1.96
N PRO A 38 14.87 8.17 3.07
CA PRO A 38 16.20 7.76 3.58
C PRO A 38 17.04 6.95 2.58
N SER A 39 16.39 6.28 1.63
CA SER A 39 17.04 5.54 0.53
C SER A 39 17.64 6.45 -0.55
N ASP A 40 17.18 7.70 -0.62
CA ASP A 40 17.42 8.58 -1.75
C ASP A 40 18.61 9.50 -1.49
N LYS A 41 19.35 9.79 -2.54
CA LYS A 41 20.42 10.79 -2.54
C LYS A 41 19.96 12.00 -3.34
N LEU A 42 20.29 13.19 -2.84
CA LEU A 42 20.07 14.43 -3.58
C LEU A 42 21.13 14.56 -4.67
N GLU A 43 20.78 14.16 -5.89
CA GLU A 43 21.65 14.11 -7.07
C GLU A 43 21.28 15.16 -8.13
N TYR A 44 20.00 15.53 -8.22
CA TYR A 44 19.48 16.42 -9.27
C TYR A 44 18.68 17.59 -8.70
N ALA A 45 18.73 18.73 -9.37
CA ALA A 45 17.92 19.91 -9.01
C ALA A 45 16.41 19.62 -9.07
N GLY A 46 15.97 18.67 -9.91
CA GLY A 46 14.58 18.22 -9.96
C GLY A 46 14.05 17.67 -8.64
N GLN A 47 14.90 17.01 -7.84
CA GLN A 47 14.51 16.51 -6.51
C GLN A 47 14.29 17.67 -5.53
N VAL A 48 15.11 18.72 -5.61
CA VAL A 48 14.88 19.95 -4.83
C VAL A 48 13.52 20.55 -5.18
N LEU A 49 13.23 20.68 -6.48
CA LEU A 49 11.96 21.22 -6.94
C LEU A 49 10.77 20.35 -6.52
N ALA A 50 10.87 19.03 -6.61
CA ALA A 50 9.81 18.10 -6.20
C ALA A 50 9.45 18.25 -4.71
N VAL A 51 10.46 18.33 -3.83
CA VAL A 51 10.24 18.54 -2.38
C VAL A 51 9.56 19.88 -2.12
N LEU A 52 9.97 20.95 -2.80
CA LEU A 52 9.36 22.27 -2.63
C LEU A 52 7.95 22.34 -3.24
N MET A 53 7.72 21.63 -4.35
CA MET A 53 6.39 21.49 -4.95
C MET A 53 5.44 20.74 -4.02
N HIS A 54 5.90 19.73 -3.27
CA HIS A 54 5.08 19.07 -2.26
C HIS A 54 4.56 20.04 -1.19
N VAL A 55 5.37 21.04 -0.79
CA VAL A 55 4.90 22.12 0.10
C VAL A 55 3.78 22.93 -0.57
N GLY A 56 3.94 23.26 -1.86
CA GLY A 56 2.91 23.92 -2.65
C GLY A 56 1.62 23.10 -2.76
N ASP A 57 1.72 21.79 -2.98
CA ASP A 57 0.59 20.87 -3.03
C ASP A 57 -0.17 20.84 -1.70
N VAL A 58 0.55 20.73 -0.58
CA VAL A 58 -0.04 20.76 0.75
C VAL A 58 -0.72 22.10 1.00
N PHE A 59 -0.14 23.23 0.60
CA PHE A 59 -0.79 24.55 0.75
C PHE A 59 -2.07 24.65 -0.06
N ALA A 60 -2.06 24.15 -1.30
CA ALA A 60 -3.23 24.19 -2.18
C ALA A 60 -4.34 23.20 -1.77
N LEU A 61 -3.99 22.07 -1.15
CA LEU A 61 -4.93 21.04 -0.70
C LEU A 61 -5.45 21.26 0.73
N ALA A 62 -4.60 21.74 1.65
CA ALA A 62 -4.91 21.74 3.08
C ALA A 62 -5.93 22.82 3.49
N GLY A 63 -6.14 23.87 2.67
CA GLY A 63 -7.17 24.88 2.90
C GLY A 63 -7.22 25.42 4.33
N ASP A 64 -8.45 25.66 4.84
CA ASP A 64 -8.72 26.40 6.09
C ASP A 64 -8.85 25.55 7.37
N ALA A 65 -8.74 24.21 7.35
CA ALA A 65 -8.32 23.37 8.50
C ALA A 65 -8.62 21.86 8.30
N GLY A 66 -7.74 21.01 8.84
CA GLY A 66 -8.08 19.63 9.22
C GLY A 66 -7.60 18.52 8.28
N ALA A 67 -6.71 18.80 7.33
CA ALA A 67 -6.14 17.76 6.48
C ALA A 67 -5.24 16.81 7.28
N THR A 68 -5.32 15.51 6.94
CA THR A 68 -4.37 14.50 7.40
C THR A 68 -3.54 14.06 6.20
N LEU A 69 -2.22 14.17 6.33
CA LEU A 69 -1.24 13.70 5.37
C LEU A 69 -0.84 12.28 5.77
N CYS A 70 -1.32 11.29 5.01
CA CYS A 70 -0.98 9.89 5.23
C CYS A 70 0.23 9.49 4.39
N CYS A 71 1.20 8.81 4.99
CA CYS A 71 2.40 8.35 4.30
C CYS A 71 2.99 7.09 4.92
N SER A 72 3.85 6.40 4.16
CA SER A 72 4.80 5.45 4.75
C SER A 72 5.93 6.21 5.46
N GLU A 73 6.74 5.49 6.25
CA GLU A 73 7.92 6.04 6.92
C GLU A 73 8.85 6.78 5.95
N GLN A 74 8.95 6.29 4.71
CA GLN A 74 9.83 6.85 3.68
C GLN A 74 9.52 8.31 3.32
N HIS A 75 8.26 8.74 3.39
CA HIS A 75 7.85 10.09 2.96
C HIS A 75 7.50 11.01 4.14
N HIS A 76 7.64 10.52 5.38
CA HIS A 76 7.30 11.26 6.59
C HIS A 76 7.98 12.63 6.70
N ASN A 77 9.30 12.66 6.45
CA ASN A 77 10.06 13.91 6.57
C ASN A 77 9.62 14.95 5.53
N MET A 78 9.20 14.51 4.35
CA MET A 78 8.66 15.37 3.31
C MET A 78 7.34 16.03 3.75
N HIS A 79 6.45 15.28 4.40
CA HIS A 79 5.22 15.83 4.98
C HIS A 79 5.49 16.76 6.17
N LYS A 80 6.43 16.39 7.05
CA LYS A 80 6.84 17.27 8.17
C LYS A 80 7.35 18.61 7.69
N LEU A 81 8.21 18.62 6.66
CA LEU A 81 8.69 19.86 6.06
C LEU A 81 7.54 20.75 5.59
N ALA A 82 6.54 20.17 4.90
CA ALA A 82 5.36 20.93 4.45
C ALA A 82 4.55 21.51 5.63
N VAL A 83 4.34 20.72 6.69
CA VAL A 83 3.64 21.17 7.91
C VAL A 83 4.39 22.30 8.62
N GLU A 84 5.71 22.23 8.71
CA GLU A 84 6.55 23.31 9.26
C GLU A 84 6.40 24.61 8.47
N HIS A 85 6.37 24.51 7.13
CA HIS A 85 6.13 25.67 6.26
C HIS A 85 4.73 26.26 6.48
N CYS A 86 3.69 25.43 6.61
CA CYS A 86 2.33 25.89 6.96
C CYS A 86 2.35 26.70 8.26
N GLY A 87 2.99 26.18 9.32
CA GLY A 87 3.13 26.86 10.60
C GLY A 87 3.88 28.20 10.49
N SER A 88 4.96 28.25 9.70
CA SER A 88 5.74 29.47 9.48
C SER A 88 4.97 30.58 8.73
N CYS A 89 3.91 30.19 8.02
CA CYS A 89 3.00 31.07 7.28
C CYS A 89 1.69 31.35 8.05
N SER A 90 1.58 30.91 9.31
CA SER A 90 0.36 31.02 10.13
C SER A 90 -0.87 30.36 9.49
N LEU A 91 -0.66 29.32 8.69
CA LEU A 91 -1.72 28.49 8.12
C LEU A 91 -2.05 27.33 9.06
N PRO A 92 -3.28 26.77 8.98
CA PRO A 92 -3.61 25.53 9.65
C PRO A 92 -2.59 24.43 9.31
N MET A 93 -2.07 23.76 10.35
CA MET A 93 -1.08 22.69 10.19
C MET A 93 -1.80 21.34 10.01
N PRO A 94 -1.60 20.65 8.88
CA PRO A 94 -2.09 19.29 8.70
C PRO A 94 -1.50 18.34 9.75
N LYS A 95 -2.25 17.29 10.09
CA LYS A 95 -1.71 16.17 10.86
C LYS A 95 -0.91 15.28 9.91
N VAL A 96 0.25 14.79 10.34
CA VAL A 96 0.96 13.71 9.63
C VAL A 96 0.63 12.40 10.33
N GLU A 97 0.19 11.40 9.56
CA GLU A 97 -0.14 10.07 10.05
C GLU A 97 0.62 9.03 9.24
N GLU A 98 1.55 8.35 9.91
CA GLU A 98 2.24 7.22 9.32
C GLU A 98 1.29 6.02 9.27
N VAL A 99 1.11 5.48 8.07
CA VAL A 99 0.36 4.25 7.85
C VAL A 99 1.38 3.16 7.62
N ALA A 100 1.35 2.12 8.46
CA ALA A 100 2.24 0.99 8.31
C ALA A 100 2.04 0.36 6.92
N ASP A 101 3.15 0.08 6.24
CA ASP A 101 3.08 -0.72 5.02
C ASP A 101 2.55 -2.11 5.38
N GLY A 102 1.47 -2.52 4.72
CA GLY A 102 0.97 -3.89 4.82
C GLY A 102 2.02 -4.84 4.25
N SER A 103 2.70 -5.62 5.09
CA SER A 103 3.61 -6.67 4.63
C SER A 103 2.83 -7.90 4.22
N LEU A 104 2.15 -7.80 3.08
CA LEU A 104 1.42 -8.90 2.44
C LEU A 104 2.30 -9.67 1.44
N ARG A 105 3.62 -9.66 1.68
CA ARG A 105 4.59 -10.39 0.87
C ARG A 105 4.28 -11.88 0.90
N LEU A 106 4.31 -12.50 -0.25
CA LEU A 106 4.08 -13.93 -0.41
C LEU A 106 5.28 -14.78 0.01
N MET A 107 6.43 -14.18 0.31
CA MET A 107 7.68 -14.88 0.64
C MET A 107 8.44 -14.14 1.75
N PRO A 108 9.33 -14.82 2.50
CA PRO A 108 10.17 -14.17 3.50
C PRO A 108 10.99 -13.01 2.92
N SER A 109 11.33 -12.04 3.77
CA SER A 109 12.20 -10.93 3.39
C SER A 109 13.55 -11.42 2.86
N GLY A 110 13.97 -10.92 1.69
CA GLY A 110 15.20 -11.36 1.01
C GLY A 110 15.07 -12.64 0.20
N GLU A 111 13.92 -13.32 0.25
CA GLU A 111 13.63 -14.48 -0.59
C GLU A 111 12.69 -14.14 -1.76
N GLY A 112 12.77 -14.94 -2.81
CA GLY A 112 11.96 -14.80 -4.01
C GLY A 112 12.57 -13.90 -5.08
N VAL A 113 11.91 -13.87 -6.24
CA VAL A 113 12.19 -12.91 -7.31
C VAL A 113 11.20 -11.77 -7.16
N GLU A 114 11.63 -10.51 -7.35
CA GLU A 114 10.79 -9.32 -7.12
C GLU A 114 9.43 -9.37 -7.83
N ALA A 115 9.40 -9.96 -9.03
CA ALA A 115 8.16 -10.14 -9.78
C ALA A 115 7.14 -11.07 -9.11
N ASP A 116 7.53 -11.85 -8.10
CA ASP A 116 6.76 -12.95 -7.52
C ASP A 116 6.42 -12.77 -6.04
N VAL A 117 7.08 -11.83 -5.36
CA VAL A 117 6.94 -11.62 -3.91
C VAL A 117 5.67 -10.88 -3.54
N ASN A 118 5.03 -10.17 -4.48
CA ASN A 118 3.79 -9.44 -4.28
C ASN A 118 2.79 -9.71 -5.40
N VAL A 119 1.50 -9.77 -5.05
CA VAL A 119 0.40 -9.70 -6.03
C VAL A 119 0.17 -8.24 -6.38
N MET A 120 0.20 -7.91 -7.67
CA MET A 120 -0.02 -6.56 -8.18
C MET A 120 -1.48 -6.41 -8.60
N LEU A 121 -2.02 -5.18 -8.50
CA LEU A 121 -3.39 -4.88 -8.94
C LEU A 121 -3.63 -5.17 -10.43
N THR A 122 -2.56 -5.14 -11.23
CA THR A 122 -2.57 -5.37 -12.68
C THR A 122 -2.21 -6.81 -13.07
N ASP A 123 -1.93 -7.69 -12.11
CA ASP A 123 -1.61 -9.09 -12.40
C ASP A 123 -2.78 -9.78 -13.09
N LYS A 124 -2.49 -10.46 -14.19
CA LYS A 124 -3.41 -11.38 -14.86
C LYS A 124 -3.65 -12.62 -14.00
N GLU A 125 -4.72 -13.34 -14.30
CA GLU A 125 -5.07 -14.58 -13.57
C GLU A 125 -3.90 -15.60 -13.54
N VAL A 126 -3.23 -15.78 -14.68
CA VAL A 126 -2.05 -16.65 -14.78
C VAL A 126 -0.91 -16.21 -13.85
N GLU A 127 -0.71 -14.91 -13.67
CA GLU A 127 0.34 -14.36 -12.82
C GLU A 127 0.00 -14.56 -11.36
N VAL A 128 -1.23 -14.25 -10.95
CA VAL A 128 -1.72 -14.52 -9.58
C VAL A 128 -1.57 -15.99 -9.23
N ASN A 129 -2.08 -16.89 -10.07
CA ASN A 129 -2.00 -18.34 -9.82
C ASN A 129 -0.55 -18.84 -9.69
N ARG A 130 0.35 -18.31 -10.53
CA ARG A 130 1.78 -18.61 -10.48
C ARG A 130 2.44 -18.10 -9.19
N LYS A 131 2.12 -16.88 -8.76
CA LYS A 131 2.65 -16.27 -7.51
C LYS A 131 2.13 -17.00 -6.28
N VAL A 132 0.83 -17.26 -6.21
CA VAL A 132 0.18 -18.02 -5.12
C VAL A 132 0.76 -19.43 -5.00
N LYS A 133 1.03 -20.10 -6.12
CA LYS A 133 1.70 -21.41 -6.11
C LYS A 133 3.07 -21.35 -5.42
N LYS A 134 3.84 -20.28 -5.66
CA LYS A 134 5.16 -20.04 -5.09
C LYS A 134 5.14 -19.46 -3.68
N ALA A 135 4.01 -18.91 -3.22
CA ALA A 135 3.90 -18.30 -1.90
C ALA A 135 4.36 -19.25 -0.80
N PHE A 136 5.00 -18.74 0.24
CA PHE A 136 5.39 -19.52 1.41
C PHE A 136 4.13 -20.02 2.12
N CYS A 137 4.09 -21.32 2.41
CA CYS A 137 2.93 -21.98 3.03
C CYS A 137 3.38 -23.37 3.49
N GLN A 138 4.21 -23.40 4.52
CA GLN A 138 4.70 -24.66 5.08
C GLN A 138 3.58 -25.36 5.87
N PRO A 139 3.40 -26.69 5.75
CA PRO A 139 2.41 -27.41 6.54
C PRO A 139 2.53 -27.10 8.04
N GLN A 140 1.41 -26.82 8.69
CA GLN A 140 1.30 -26.56 10.13
C GLN A 140 2.04 -25.32 10.67
N ASN A 141 2.69 -24.52 9.80
CA ASN A 141 3.32 -23.27 10.20
C ASN A 141 2.32 -22.12 10.12
N VAL A 142 1.88 -21.61 11.28
CA VAL A 142 0.98 -20.46 11.39
C VAL A 142 1.70 -19.15 11.74
N GLU A 143 3.00 -19.20 12.02
CA GLU A 143 3.80 -18.02 12.40
C GLU A 143 4.09 -17.12 11.19
N PHE A 144 4.45 -17.74 10.06
CA PHE A 144 4.60 -17.04 8.79
C PHE A 144 3.91 -17.85 7.69
N CYS A 145 2.69 -17.45 7.34
CA CYS A 145 1.91 -18.10 6.29
C CYS A 145 1.14 -17.03 5.51
N PRO A 146 1.77 -16.38 4.52
CA PRO A 146 1.14 -15.31 3.77
C PRO A 146 -0.28 -15.61 3.26
N PRO A 147 -0.62 -16.83 2.78
CA PRO A 147 -2.00 -17.14 2.43
C PRO A 147 -2.99 -17.04 3.61
N LEU A 148 -2.60 -17.40 4.85
CA LEU A 148 -3.46 -17.21 6.03
C LEU A 148 -3.60 -15.72 6.39
N ASP A 149 -2.51 -14.96 6.31
CA ASP A 149 -2.53 -13.53 6.63
C ASP A 149 -3.40 -12.75 5.62
N TRP A 150 -3.34 -13.13 4.33
CA TRP A 150 -4.25 -12.60 3.31
C TRP A 150 -5.72 -12.99 3.52
N VAL A 151 -5.98 -14.18 4.08
CA VAL A 151 -7.37 -14.61 4.32
C VAL A 151 -8.06 -13.70 5.34
N GLU A 152 -7.33 -13.15 6.30
CA GLU A 152 -7.86 -12.16 7.25
C GLU A 152 -8.47 -10.96 6.52
N GLU A 153 -7.70 -10.38 5.59
CA GLU A 153 -8.14 -9.25 4.76
C GLU A 153 -9.29 -9.64 3.83
N LEU A 154 -9.24 -10.82 3.22
CA LEU A 154 -10.30 -11.30 2.33
C LEU A 154 -11.61 -11.59 3.09
N MET A 155 -11.54 -12.07 4.32
CA MET A 155 -12.69 -12.26 5.21
C MET A 155 -13.27 -10.92 5.65
N ALA A 156 -12.45 -9.91 5.92
CA ALA A 156 -12.94 -8.56 6.24
C ALA A 156 -13.79 -7.96 5.10
N LEU A 157 -13.50 -8.33 3.85
CA LEU A 157 -14.25 -7.88 2.68
C LEU A 157 -15.54 -8.69 2.40
N HIS A 158 -15.54 -10.01 2.65
CA HIS A 158 -16.62 -10.91 2.22
C HIS A 158 -17.39 -11.60 3.36
N GLY A 159 -16.92 -11.47 4.60
CA GLY A 159 -17.51 -12.05 5.82
C GLY A 159 -17.23 -13.55 6.05
N ASN A 160 -16.69 -14.28 5.07
CA ASN A 160 -16.32 -15.70 5.22
C ASN A 160 -15.25 -16.12 4.19
N PHE A 161 -14.69 -17.32 4.39
CA PHE A 161 -13.75 -17.93 3.45
C PHE A 161 -14.06 -19.42 3.23
N LEU A 162 -14.34 -19.81 1.98
CA LEU A 162 -14.66 -21.18 1.59
C LEU A 162 -13.42 -21.93 1.09
N ILE A 163 -13.10 -23.04 1.76
CA ILE A 163 -12.19 -24.07 1.21
C ILE A 163 -13.04 -25.13 0.52
N SER A 164 -12.92 -25.24 -0.81
CA SER A 164 -13.55 -26.34 -1.55
C SER A 164 -12.54 -27.43 -1.87
N ARG A 165 -12.83 -28.66 -1.42
CA ARG A 165 -11.92 -29.81 -1.54
C ARG A 165 -12.71 -31.12 -1.54
N LYS A 166 -12.06 -32.17 -2.03
CA LYS A 166 -12.69 -33.50 -2.15
C LYS A 166 -13.15 -34.03 -0.78
N PRO A 167 -14.22 -34.85 -0.72
CA PRO A 167 -14.66 -35.50 0.50
C PRO A 167 -13.55 -36.26 1.23
N ASP A 168 -12.68 -36.95 0.48
CA ASP A 168 -11.53 -37.70 1.02
C ASP A 168 -10.49 -36.80 1.72
N ASN A 169 -10.49 -35.49 1.41
CA ASN A 169 -9.62 -34.49 2.02
C ASN A 169 -10.37 -33.67 3.11
N GLY A 170 -11.53 -34.14 3.57
CA GLY A 170 -12.35 -33.46 4.59
C GLY A 170 -13.50 -32.63 4.05
N GLY A 171 -13.70 -32.59 2.72
CA GLY A 171 -14.83 -31.90 2.09
C GLY A 171 -14.79 -30.38 2.18
N ASP A 172 -15.77 -29.75 1.54
CA ASP A 172 -15.94 -28.30 1.57
C ASP A 172 -16.19 -27.80 3.01
N LYS A 173 -15.47 -26.73 3.39
CA LYS A 173 -15.62 -26.08 4.70
C LYS A 173 -15.55 -24.57 4.56
N THR A 174 -16.53 -23.88 5.14
CA THR A 174 -16.57 -22.42 5.23
C THR A 174 -16.10 -21.98 6.60
N TYR A 175 -15.11 -21.10 6.63
CA TYR A 175 -14.62 -20.46 7.86
C TYR A 175 -15.24 -19.07 7.99
N LEU A 176 -15.72 -18.76 9.19
CA LEU A 176 -16.23 -17.43 9.57
C LEU A 176 -15.24 -16.66 10.45
N ASP A 177 -14.25 -17.38 10.98
CA ASP A 177 -13.25 -16.87 11.92
C ASP A 177 -11.87 -17.40 11.52
N LEU A 178 -10.88 -16.50 11.48
CA LEU A 178 -9.50 -16.85 11.17
C LEU A 178 -8.90 -17.76 12.25
N ALA A 179 -9.32 -17.63 13.52
CA ALA A 179 -8.79 -18.47 14.59
C ALA A 179 -9.09 -19.96 14.38
N GLU A 180 -10.32 -20.28 13.95
CA GLU A 180 -10.70 -21.65 13.57
C GLU A 180 -9.84 -22.16 12.41
N MET A 181 -9.62 -21.32 11.38
CA MET A 181 -8.83 -21.70 10.23
C MET A 181 -7.34 -21.92 10.59
N ARG A 182 -6.77 -21.09 11.46
CA ARG A 182 -5.41 -21.24 11.98
C ARG A 182 -5.27 -22.54 12.79
N GLN A 183 -6.29 -22.90 13.58
CA GLN A 183 -6.30 -24.16 14.32
C GLN A 183 -6.32 -25.38 13.38
N ASP A 184 -7.15 -25.36 12.35
CA ASP A 184 -7.21 -26.44 11.35
C ASP A 184 -5.91 -26.54 10.54
N PHE A 185 -5.28 -25.42 10.22
CA PHE A 185 -3.99 -25.41 9.54
C PHE A 185 -2.87 -25.96 10.45
N ALA A 186 -2.81 -25.52 11.71
CA ALA A 186 -1.81 -25.95 12.70
C ALA A 186 -1.92 -27.44 13.03
N SER A 187 -3.16 -27.98 13.09
CA SER A 187 -3.38 -29.42 13.32
C SER A 187 -3.12 -30.28 12.08
N GLY A 188 -3.04 -29.68 10.89
CA GLY A 188 -2.94 -30.36 9.61
C GLY A 188 -4.27 -30.82 9.01
N ALA A 189 -5.41 -30.48 9.64
CA ALA A 189 -6.74 -30.71 9.08
C ALA A 189 -7.00 -29.88 7.81
N LEU A 190 -6.32 -28.75 7.65
CA LEU A 190 -6.27 -27.96 6.42
C LEU A 190 -4.88 -28.07 5.77
N HIS A 191 -4.83 -28.63 4.56
CA HIS A 191 -3.58 -28.79 3.81
C HIS A 191 -3.20 -27.49 3.06
N PRO A 192 -1.90 -27.13 2.98
CA PRO A 192 -1.42 -25.97 2.22
C PRO A 192 -1.91 -25.88 0.78
N GLY A 193 -2.03 -27.02 0.09
CA GLY A 193 -2.52 -27.07 -1.28
C GLY A 193 -3.96 -26.61 -1.42
N ASP A 194 -4.83 -26.97 -0.47
CA ASP A 194 -6.24 -26.59 -0.46
C ASP A 194 -6.37 -25.10 -0.12
N LEU A 195 -5.64 -24.63 0.89
CA LEU A 195 -5.56 -23.21 1.26
C LEU A 195 -5.09 -22.36 0.07
N LYS A 196 -3.98 -22.72 -0.57
CA LYS A 196 -3.45 -21.97 -1.73
C LYS A 196 -4.42 -21.95 -2.90
N ALA A 197 -5.10 -23.06 -3.17
CA ALA A 197 -6.07 -23.13 -4.26
C ALA A 197 -7.26 -22.18 -4.01
N ALA A 198 -7.81 -22.20 -2.80
CA ALA A 198 -8.89 -21.30 -2.41
C ALA A 198 -8.44 -19.83 -2.40
N PHE A 199 -7.24 -19.55 -1.86
CA PHE A 199 -6.63 -18.23 -1.84
C PHE A 199 -6.45 -17.66 -3.25
N GLY A 200 -5.89 -18.45 -4.18
CA GLY A 200 -5.74 -18.02 -5.57
C GLY A 200 -7.07 -17.70 -6.25
N LYS A 201 -8.11 -18.49 -5.99
CA LYS A 201 -9.47 -18.21 -6.51
C LYS A 201 -10.04 -16.91 -5.92
N ALA A 202 -9.90 -16.70 -4.61
CA ALA A 202 -10.39 -15.50 -3.94
C ALA A 202 -9.67 -14.24 -4.44
N MET A 203 -8.34 -14.29 -4.58
CA MET A 203 -7.55 -13.18 -5.13
C MET A 203 -7.93 -12.84 -6.56
N ASN A 204 -8.15 -13.85 -7.41
CA ASN A 204 -8.60 -13.62 -8.78
C ASN A 204 -10.00 -13.00 -8.80
N SER A 205 -10.92 -13.46 -7.95
CA SER A 205 -12.24 -12.87 -7.83
C SER A 205 -12.19 -11.41 -7.37
N LEU A 206 -11.28 -11.07 -6.45
CA LEU A 206 -11.07 -9.70 -5.97
C LEU A 206 -10.55 -8.79 -7.09
N LEU A 207 -9.62 -9.27 -7.91
CA LEU A 207 -8.97 -8.49 -8.96
C LEU A 207 -9.77 -8.42 -10.26
N GLU A 208 -10.75 -9.31 -10.47
CA GLU A 208 -11.49 -9.39 -11.72
C GLU A 208 -12.19 -8.08 -12.13
N PRO A 209 -12.89 -7.36 -11.22
CA PRO A 209 -13.51 -6.08 -11.58
C PRO A 209 -12.50 -5.03 -12.06
N LEU A 210 -11.30 -5.02 -11.48
CA LEU A 210 -10.22 -4.11 -11.88
C LEU A 210 -9.68 -4.46 -13.27
N ARG A 211 -9.49 -5.76 -13.55
CA ARG A 211 -9.03 -6.23 -14.87
C ARG A 211 -10.01 -5.88 -15.97
N GLU A 212 -11.31 -6.00 -15.72
CA GLU A 212 -12.34 -5.62 -16.69
C GLU A 212 -12.41 -4.10 -16.89
N GLY A 213 -12.29 -3.31 -15.82
CA GLY A 213 -12.19 -1.85 -15.91
C GLY A 213 -11.01 -1.38 -16.77
N LEU A 214 -9.85 -2.02 -16.64
CA LEU A 214 -8.64 -1.68 -17.42
C LEU A 214 -8.72 -2.07 -18.90
N LYS A 215 -9.61 -2.99 -19.31
CA LYS A 215 -9.82 -3.33 -20.72
C LYS A 215 -10.75 -2.36 -21.43
N THR A 216 -11.54 -1.60 -20.68
CA THR A 216 -12.58 -0.72 -21.21
C THR A 216 -12.12 0.72 -21.43
N GLU A 217 -10.85 1.03 -21.12
CA GLU A 217 -10.13 2.27 -21.47
C GLU A 217 -9.19 2.05 -22.66
#